data_AF-A0CTB8-F1
#
_entry.id   AF-A0CTB8-F1
#
_cell.length_a   1.000
_cell.length_b   1.000
_cell.length_c   1.000
_cell.angle_alpha   90.00
_cell.angle_beta   90.00
_cell.angle_gamma   90.00
#
_symmetry.space_group_name_H-M   'P 1'
#
loop_
_entity.id
_entity.type
_entity.pdbx_description
1 polymer ?
#
loop_
_entity_poly.entity_id
_entity_poly.type
_entity_poly.pdbx_seq_one_letter_code
_entity_poly.pdbx_strand_id
1 'polypeptide(L)'
;MDNLFFNVVFAVEIKPKTFLPILSNKQENKDLCDPKNQRFFMIQLLKAQKKLQKSGKDIYQSTKVEIDSLISKYDPRKFYNGKVENLFDAIIDLAEIPENNFRLFNKQQKQVQSIEEFNIEEIASIISETLLLEDLIQQLKGFFHMLQQMNLTVEETQEAYEKLRQRNLTNKQLQEVVEGKCQDPEIQKLAFKLLTFSSFQALSDLSIIASFRREGSGKFVEVGNQKLFYQYSIVDCDLKPLNKIGDYLSTIDELIKLRNYYDSLK
;
A
#
# COMPACT_ATOMS: atom_id res chain seq x y z
N MET A 1 -0.50 26.05 11.59
CA MET A 1 -0.43 25.15 10.42
C MET A 1 -0.82 25.98 9.23
N ASP A 2 0.15 26.70 8.67
CA ASP A 2 -0.08 27.68 7.63
C ASP A 2 -0.29 26.98 6.29
N ASN A 3 -1.47 27.17 5.71
CA ASN A 3 -1.79 27.21 4.29
C ASN A 3 -0.76 26.53 3.34
N LEU A 4 -0.65 25.21 3.43
CA LEU A 4 0.14 24.32 2.56
C LEU A 4 -0.23 24.37 1.07
N PHE A 5 -1.25 25.16 0.71
CA PHE A 5 -1.99 25.01 -0.55
C PHE A 5 -2.20 26.29 -1.36
N PHE A 6 -1.65 27.43 -0.94
CA PHE A 6 -1.58 28.58 -1.84
C PHE A 6 -0.50 28.31 -2.91
N ASN A 7 -0.86 28.52 -4.18
CA ASN A 7 0.02 28.38 -5.36
C ASN A 7 0.41 26.94 -5.77
N VAL A 8 -0.34 25.92 -5.36
CA VAL A 8 -0.19 24.55 -5.89
C VAL A 8 -0.59 24.51 -7.36
N VAL A 9 0.27 23.93 -8.20
CA VAL A 9 0.00 23.64 -9.60
C VAL A 9 -0.80 22.35 -9.69
N PHE A 10 -0.27 21.30 -9.08
CA PHE A 10 -0.94 20.03 -8.89
C PHE A 10 -0.43 19.33 -7.64
N ALA A 11 -1.21 18.39 -7.14
CA ALA A 11 -0.79 17.45 -6.11
C ALA A 11 -1.20 16.03 -6.51
N VAL A 12 -0.48 15.04 -6.01
CA VAL A 12 -0.82 13.63 -6.17
C VAL A 12 -0.91 12.95 -4.81
N GLU A 13 -1.84 12.01 -4.69
CA GLU A 13 -1.89 11.04 -3.61
C GLU A 13 -1.59 9.66 -4.20
N ILE A 14 -0.59 8.98 -3.64
CA ILE A 14 -0.14 7.64 -4.05
C ILE A 14 -0.27 6.70 -2.87
N LYS A 15 -0.97 5.58 -3.02
CA LYS A 15 -0.91 4.46 -2.06
C LYS A 15 0.01 3.39 -2.63
N PRO A 16 1.28 3.31 -2.17
CA PRO A 16 2.28 2.45 -2.79
C PRO A 16 2.09 0.95 -2.47
N LYS A 17 1.28 0.64 -1.46
CA LYS A 17 1.00 -0.73 -1.01
C LYS A 17 2.27 -1.48 -0.60
N THR A 18 2.11 -2.74 -0.21
CA THR A 18 3.23 -3.60 0.19
C THR A 18 3.69 -4.44 -0.98
N PHE A 19 5.01 -4.58 -1.11
CA PHE A 19 5.66 -5.51 -2.05
C PHE A 19 5.88 -6.90 -1.43
N LEU A 20 5.61 -7.05 -0.14
CA LEU A 20 5.79 -8.32 0.55
C LEU A 20 4.63 -9.27 0.22
N PRO A 21 4.88 -10.59 0.16
CA PRO A 21 3.83 -11.56 -0.09
C PRO A 21 2.86 -11.60 1.10
N ILE A 22 1.76 -12.33 0.94
CA ILE A 22 0.92 -12.67 2.09
C ILE A 22 1.81 -13.37 3.12
N LEU A 23 1.63 -13.00 4.40
CA LEU A 23 2.33 -13.56 5.55
C LEU A 23 1.92 -15.04 5.82
N SER A 24 1.93 -15.92 4.81
CA SER A 24 1.60 -17.34 4.96
C SER A 24 2.84 -18.17 5.32
N ASN A 25 2.60 -19.28 6.02
CA ASN A 25 3.63 -20.20 6.51
C ASN A 25 4.74 -20.53 5.50
N LYS A 26 6.00 -20.39 5.96
CA LYS A 26 7.26 -20.81 5.31
C LYS A 26 7.36 -20.48 3.82
N GLN A 27 7.64 -19.21 3.52
CA GLN A 27 7.96 -18.76 2.16
C GLN A 27 9.27 -19.38 1.67
N GLU A 28 9.22 -20.07 0.54
CA GLU A 28 10.40 -20.39 -0.25
C GLU A 28 10.83 -19.15 -1.03
N ASN A 29 12.14 -18.97 -1.26
CA ASN A 29 12.69 -17.81 -1.98
C ASN A 29 12.07 -17.57 -3.38
N LYS A 30 11.48 -18.61 -4.00
CA LYS A 30 10.79 -18.49 -5.29
C LYS A 30 9.50 -17.66 -5.20
N ASP A 31 8.81 -17.66 -4.06
CA ASP A 31 7.53 -16.97 -3.93
C ASP A 31 7.68 -15.45 -3.85
N LEU A 32 8.85 -14.94 -3.45
CA LEU A 32 9.15 -13.51 -3.34
C LEU A 32 9.29 -12.81 -4.71
N CYS A 33 9.63 -13.57 -5.75
CA CYS A 33 9.97 -13.02 -7.06
C CYS A 33 8.80 -13.02 -8.06
N ASP A 34 7.64 -13.58 -7.72
CA ASP A 34 6.46 -13.55 -8.58
C ASP A 34 5.49 -12.43 -8.12
N PRO A 35 5.14 -11.45 -8.97
CA PRO A 35 4.19 -10.41 -8.60
C PRO A 35 2.80 -10.96 -8.22
N LYS A 36 2.43 -12.14 -8.73
CA LYS A 36 1.14 -12.77 -8.42
C LYS A 36 1.02 -13.29 -6.99
N ASN A 37 2.14 -13.53 -6.34
CA ASN A 37 2.19 -13.90 -4.92
C ASN A 37 2.11 -12.69 -3.99
N GLN A 38 2.13 -11.47 -4.54
CA GLN A 38 1.94 -10.28 -3.73
C GLN A 38 0.49 -10.12 -3.32
N ARG A 39 0.33 -9.65 -2.09
CA ARG A 39 -0.98 -9.31 -1.57
C ARG A 39 -1.73 -8.30 -2.45
N PHE A 40 -1.03 -7.34 -3.05
CA PHE A 40 -1.66 -6.35 -3.93
C PHE A 40 -2.39 -7.03 -5.11
N PHE A 41 -1.68 -7.88 -5.85
CA PHE A 41 -2.25 -8.60 -6.99
C PHE A 41 -3.45 -9.47 -6.59
N MET A 42 -3.32 -10.22 -5.50
CA MET A 42 -4.41 -11.09 -5.04
C MET A 42 -5.65 -10.27 -4.64
N ILE A 43 -5.46 -9.09 -4.03
CA ILE A 43 -6.54 -8.15 -3.73
C ILE A 43 -7.17 -7.58 -5.00
N GLN A 44 -6.40 -7.37 -6.07
CA GLN A 44 -6.95 -6.99 -7.37
C GLN A 44 -7.86 -8.07 -7.94
N LEU A 45 -7.50 -9.36 -7.82
CA LEU A 45 -8.39 -10.46 -8.20
C LEU A 45 -9.70 -10.45 -7.40
N LEU A 46 -9.65 -10.21 -6.09
CA LEU A 46 -10.84 -10.08 -5.24
C LEU A 46 -11.72 -8.89 -5.67
N LYS A 47 -11.12 -7.77 -6.07
CA LYS A 47 -11.84 -6.62 -6.63
C LYS A 47 -12.47 -6.95 -7.99
N ALA A 48 -11.76 -7.66 -8.86
CA ALA A 48 -12.28 -8.12 -10.15
C ALA A 48 -13.47 -9.07 -9.96
N GLN A 49 -13.40 -10.02 -9.02
CA GLN A 49 -14.52 -10.89 -8.65
C GLN A 49 -15.76 -10.07 -8.28
N LYS A 50 -15.60 -9.05 -7.42
CA LYS A 50 -16.71 -8.14 -7.04
C LYS A 50 -17.27 -7.34 -8.23
N LYS A 51 -16.42 -6.91 -9.17
CA LYS A 51 -16.86 -6.21 -10.39
C LYS A 51 -17.66 -7.16 -11.30
N LEU A 52 -17.19 -8.38 -11.51
CA LEU A 52 -17.85 -9.41 -12.33
C LEU A 52 -19.19 -9.86 -11.74
N GLN A 53 -19.26 -10.03 -10.41
CA GLN A 53 -20.50 -10.39 -9.72
C GLN A 53 -21.60 -9.33 -9.92
N LYS A 54 -21.25 -8.04 -9.97
CA LYS A 54 -22.21 -6.96 -10.29
C LYS A 54 -22.77 -7.06 -11.70
N SER A 55 -22.03 -7.67 -12.63
CA SER A 55 -22.49 -8.00 -13.99
C SER A 55 -23.10 -9.40 -14.10
N GLY A 56 -23.35 -10.10 -12.98
CA GLY A 56 -23.95 -11.44 -12.97
C GLY A 56 -23.00 -12.56 -13.37
N LYS A 57 -21.69 -12.33 -13.36
CA LYS A 57 -20.66 -13.30 -13.78
C LYS A 57 -19.79 -13.74 -12.61
N ASP A 58 -19.46 -15.03 -12.58
CA ASP A 58 -18.51 -15.59 -11.62
C ASP A 58 -17.07 -15.49 -12.19
N ILE A 59 -16.13 -15.08 -11.35
CA ILE A 59 -14.71 -15.05 -11.72
C ILE A 59 -14.21 -16.45 -12.10
N TYR A 60 -14.71 -17.51 -11.45
CA TYR A 60 -14.31 -18.89 -11.73
C TYR A 60 -14.79 -19.41 -13.09
N GLN A 61 -15.59 -18.62 -13.80
CA GLN A 61 -16.08 -18.89 -15.15
C GLN A 61 -15.59 -17.83 -16.16
N SER A 62 -14.67 -16.95 -15.73
CA SER A 62 -14.17 -15.84 -16.55
C SER A 62 -12.86 -16.23 -17.24
N THR A 63 -12.66 -15.71 -18.44
CA THR A 63 -11.40 -15.88 -19.15
C THR A 63 -10.32 -14.96 -18.56
N LYS A 64 -9.05 -15.29 -18.81
CA LYS A 64 -7.92 -14.48 -18.36
C LYS A 64 -7.99 -13.04 -18.88
N VAL A 65 -8.34 -12.87 -20.16
CA VAL A 65 -8.51 -11.56 -20.81
C VAL A 65 -9.56 -10.70 -20.09
N GLU A 66 -10.67 -11.31 -19.68
CA GLU A 66 -11.72 -10.60 -18.93
C GLU A 66 -11.23 -10.15 -17.55
N ILE A 67 -10.48 -11.00 -16.85
CA ILE A 67 -9.92 -10.65 -15.53
C ILE A 67 -8.84 -9.57 -15.68
N ASP A 68 -7.94 -9.71 -16.65
CA ASP A 68 -6.84 -8.79 -16.92
C ASP A 68 -7.34 -7.36 -17.21
N SER A 69 -8.50 -7.24 -17.87
CA SER A 69 -9.13 -5.94 -18.13
C SER A 69 -9.65 -5.21 -16.87
N LEU A 70 -9.73 -5.90 -15.73
CA LEU A 70 -10.33 -5.39 -14.48
C LEU A 70 -9.32 -5.13 -13.36
N ILE A 71 -8.09 -5.64 -13.50
CA ILE A 71 -7.03 -5.56 -12.50
C ILE A 71 -5.96 -4.55 -12.91
N SER A 72 -5.41 -3.83 -11.93
CA SER A 72 -4.26 -2.95 -12.18
C SER A 72 -2.99 -3.76 -12.52
N LYS A 73 -2.22 -3.29 -13.51
CA LYS A 73 -0.89 -3.81 -13.84
C LYS A 73 0.20 -3.37 -12.86
N TYR A 74 -0.14 -2.47 -11.93
CA TYR A 74 0.79 -1.93 -10.94
C TYR A 74 1.43 -3.04 -10.11
N ASP A 75 2.75 -3.00 -10.04
CA ASP A 75 3.56 -3.89 -9.22
C ASP A 75 4.30 -3.04 -8.17
N PRO A 76 3.91 -3.11 -6.87
CA PRO A 76 4.61 -2.45 -5.78
C PRO A 76 6.14 -2.65 -5.78
N ARG A 77 6.66 -3.79 -6.26
CA ARG A 77 8.12 -4.00 -6.31
C ARG A 77 8.83 -3.02 -7.23
N LYS A 78 8.19 -2.59 -8.33
CA LYS A 78 8.74 -1.56 -9.22
C LYS A 78 8.88 -0.24 -8.46
N PHE A 79 7.86 0.12 -7.67
CA PHE A 79 7.84 1.32 -6.84
C PHE A 79 8.98 1.33 -5.80
N TYR A 80 9.24 0.20 -5.12
CA TYR A 80 10.31 0.07 -4.12
C TYR A 80 11.67 -0.39 -4.69
N ASN A 81 11.85 -0.40 -6.01
CA ASN A 81 13.08 -0.90 -6.62
C ASN A 81 14.27 0.08 -6.46
N GLY A 82 13.98 1.37 -6.30
CA GLY A 82 15.01 2.42 -6.18
C GLY A 82 15.59 2.88 -7.52
N LYS A 83 14.97 2.50 -8.65
CA LYS A 83 15.33 2.96 -9.99
C LYS A 83 14.26 3.90 -10.52
N VAL A 84 14.68 5.01 -11.14
CA VAL A 84 13.77 6.03 -11.69
C VAL A 84 12.85 5.43 -12.74
N GLU A 85 13.35 4.58 -13.64
CA GLU A 85 12.53 4.00 -14.71
C GLU A 85 11.45 3.07 -14.16
N ASN A 86 11.79 2.26 -13.15
CA ASN A 86 10.82 1.37 -12.50
C ASN A 86 9.74 2.15 -11.76
N LEU A 87 10.12 3.25 -11.09
CA LEU A 87 9.17 4.10 -10.39
C LEU A 87 8.25 4.81 -11.38
N PHE A 88 8.81 5.30 -12.49
CA PHE A 88 8.05 5.88 -13.60
C PHE A 88 6.99 4.91 -14.11
N ASP A 89 7.40 3.69 -14.48
CA ASP A 89 6.48 2.64 -14.94
C ASP A 89 5.39 2.34 -13.89
N ALA A 90 5.75 2.31 -12.61
CA ALA A 90 4.82 2.12 -11.52
C ALA A 90 3.77 3.24 -11.43
N ILE A 91 4.15 4.51 -11.62
CA ILE A 91 3.22 5.64 -11.64
C ILE A 91 2.30 5.58 -12.87
N ILE A 92 2.83 5.17 -14.03
CA ILE A 92 2.02 4.98 -15.25
C ILE A 92 1.00 3.85 -15.04
N ASP A 93 1.43 2.69 -14.53
CA ASP A 93 0.55 1.55 -14.24
C ASP A 93 -0.55 1.93 -13.24
N LEU A 94 -0.21 2.77 -12.25
CA LEU A 94 -1.16 3.34 -11.30
C LEU A 94 -2.14 4.30 -11.97
N ALA A 95 -1.71 5.13 -12.92
CA ALA A 95 -2.58 6.09 -13.58
C ALA A 95 -3.56 5.45 -14.58
N GLU A 96 -3.20 4.32 -15.20
CA GLU A 96 -4.07 3.57 -16.11
C GLU A 96 -5.32 3.03 -15.38
N ILE A 97 -5.11 2.44 -14.20
CA ILE A 97 -6.18 1.90 -13.34
C ILE A 97 -5.99 2.46 -11.91
N PRO A 98 -6.40 3.73 -11.67
CA PRO A 98 -6.07 4.45 -10.44
C PRO A 98 -6.74 3.91 -9.19
N GLU A 99 -7.99 3.43 -9.33
CA GLU A 99 -8.84 3.04 -8.20
C GLU A 99 -8.76 4.06 -7.05
N ASN A 100 -8.24 3.63 -5.89
CA ASN A 100 -7.93 4.48 -4.74
C ASN A 100 -6.42 4.56 -4.44
N ASN A 101 -5.57 4.07 -5.36
CA ASN A 101 -4.12 4.03 -5.19
C ASN A 101 -3.42 5.22 -5.87
N PHE A 102 -4.08 5.91 -6.79
CA PHE A 102 -3.57 7.13 -7.41
C PHE A 102 -4.69 8.16 -7.54
N ARG A 103 -4.44 9.37 -7.05
CA ARG A 103 -5.34 10.51 -7.24
C ARG A 103 -4.54 11.74 -7.63
N LEU A 104 -5.09 12.50 -8.56
CA LEU A 104 -4.52 13.74 -9.05
C LEU A 104 -5.43 14.89 -8.63
N PHE A 105 -4.84 15.98 -8.14
CA PHE A 105 -5.54 17.16 -7.66
C PHE A 105 -5.02 18.39 -8.38
N ASN A 106 -5.94 19.23 -8.87
CA ASN A 106 -5.59 20.48 -9.54
C ASN A 106 -5.29 21.62 -8.54
N LYS A 107 -4.97 22.81 -9.05
CA LYS A 107 -4.76 24.03 -8.25
C LYS A 107 -5.90 24.44 -7.31
N GLN A 108 -7.12 23.97 -7.58
CA GLN A 108 -8.29 24.17 -6.70
C GLN A 108 -8.47 23.02 -5.69
N GLN A 109 -7.49 22.12 -5.60
CA GLN A 109 -7.50 20.91 -4.78
C GLN A 109 -8.66 19.95 -5.09
N LYS A 110 -9.24 20.05 -6.29
CA LYS A 110 -10.26 19.11 -6.73
C LYS A 110 -9.60 17.91 -7.37
N GLN A 111 -10.11 16.73 -7.05
CA GLN A 111 -9.70 15.51 -7.74
C GLN A 111 -10.05 15.64 -9.23
N VAL A 112 -9.08 15.38 -10.10
CA VAL A 112 -9.19 15.47 -11.55
C VAL A 112 -8.59 14.23 -12.21
N GLN A 113 -8.88 14.03 -13.50
CA GLN A 113 -8.27 12.95 -14.30
C GLN A 113 -7.02 13.42 -15.05
N SER A 114 -6.88 14.73 -15.28
CA SER A 114 -5.73 15.31 -15.98
C SER A 114 -5.43 16.71 -15.45
N ILE A 115 -4.21 17.18 -15.68
CA ILE A 115 -3.78 18.56 -15.47
C ILE A 115 -3.53 19.15 -16.85
N GLU A 116 -4.13 20.29 -17.16
CA GLU A 116 -4.02 20.91 -18.50
C GLU A 116 -2.57 21.20 -18.90
N GLU A 117 -1.73 21.49 -17.91
CA GLU A 117 -0.34 21.91 -18.08
C GLU A 117 0.66 20.74 -18.15
N PHE A 118 0.24 19.53 -17.76
CA PHE A 118 1.11 18.36 -17.68
C PHE A 118 0.38 17.09 -18.10
N ASN A 119 0.94 16.35 -19.05
CA ASN A 119 0.49 14.99 -19.34
C ASN A 119 0.92 14.02 -18.22
N ILE A 120 0.43 12.78 -18.28
CA ILE A 120 0.68 11.82 -17.20
C ILE A 120 2.14 11.36 -17.16
N GLU A 121 2.81 11.30 -18.31
CA GLU A 121 4.23 10.98 -18.42
C GLU A 121 5.11 12.04 -17.77
N GLU A 122 4.80 13.32 -17.97
CA GLU A 122 5.48 14.44 -17.31
C GLU A 122 5.27 14.38 -15.79
N ILE A 123 4.03 14.14 -15.35
CA ILE A 123 3.72 13.95 -13.92
C ILE A 123 4.50 12.76 -13.35
N ALA A 124 4.55 11.64 -14.06
CA ALA A 124 5.27 10.44 -13.64
C ALA A 124 6.78 10.68 -13.55
N SER A 125 7.38 11.38 -14.51
CA SER A 125 8.80 11.76 -14.49
C SER A 125 9.10 12.66 -13.29
N ILE A 126 8.30 13.71 -13.08
CA ILE A 126 8.43 14.64 -11.95
C ILE A 126 8.40 13.89 -10.61
N ILE A 127 7.37 13.05 -10.40
CA ILE A 127 7.21 12.29 -9.16
C ILE A 127 8.38 11.32 -8.98
N SER A 128 8.79 10.62 -10.04
CA SER A 128 9.79 9.57 -9.92
C SER A 128 11.16 10.13 -9.57
N GLU A 129 11.54 11.25 -10.17
CA GLU A 129 12.78 11.96 -9.85
C GLU A 129 12.76 12.50 -8.42
N THR A 130 11.70 13.24 -8.06
CA THR A 130 11.64 13.94 -6.78
C THR A 130 11.46 13.00 -5.58
N LEU A 131 10.71 11.90 -5.74
CA LEU A 131 10.48 10.94 -4.67
C LEU A 131 11.75 10.14 -4.32
N LEU A 132 12.62 9.86 -5.29
CA LEU A 132 13.91 9.21 -5.03
C LEU A 132 14.91 10.14 -4.34
N LEU A 133 14.89 11.44 -4.66
CA LEU A 133 15.71 12.45 -3.98
C LEU A 133 15.35 12.64 -2.51
N GLU A 134 14.12 12.30 -2.10
CA GLU A 134 13.70 12.35 -0.70
C GLU A 134 14.14 11.14 0.14
N ASP A 135 14.72 10.10 -0.48
CA ASP A 135 15.03 8.81 0.16
C ASP A 135 13.79 8.12 0.82
N LEU A 136 12.58 8.63 0.56
CA LEU A 136 11.34 8.21 1.19
C LEU A 136 11.03 6.74 0.88
N ILE A 137 11.26 6.34 -0.37
CA ILE A 137 11.06 4.96 -0.83
C ILE A 137 11.99 4.01 -0.08
N GLN A 138 13.25 4.41 0.11
CA GLN A 138 14.24 3.57 0.77
C GLN A 138 13.94 3.43 2.27
N GLN A 139 13.48 4.49 2.92
CA GLN A 139 13.02 4.46 4.32
C GLN A 139 11.81 3.53 4.48
N LEU A 140 10.78 3.68 3.63
CA LEU A 140 9.59 2.82 3.65
C LEU A 140 9.94 1.35 3.38
N LYS A 141 10.81 1.10 2.42
CA LYS A 141 11.33 -0.25 2.13
C LYS A 141 12.07 -0.84 3.32
N GLY A 142 12.88 -0.03 4.02
CA GLY A 142 13.56 -0.41 5.26
C GLY A 142 12.59 -0.86 6.34
N PHE A 143 11.48 -0.14 6.55
CA PHE A 143 10.44 -0.55 7.49
C PHE A 143 9.79 -1.88 7.11
N PHE A 144 9.47 -2.11 5.83
CA PHE A 144 8.94 -3.39 5.37
C PHE A 144 9.93 -4.54 5.61
N HIS A 145 11.22 -4.35 5.33
CA HIS A 145 12.23 -5.37 5.60
C HIS A 145 12.40 -5.66 7.09
N MET A 146 12.38 -4.63 7.94
CA MET A 146 12.41 -4.80 9.40
C MET A 146 11.22 -5.64 9.89
N LEU A 147 10.00 -5.36 9.40
CA LEU A 147 8.82 -6.14 9.75
C LEU A 147 8.88 -7.57 9.21
N GLN A 148 9.43 -7.77 8.01
CA GLN A 148 9.64 -9.10 7.44
C GLN A 148 10.59 -9.96 8.29
N GLN A 149 11.66 -9.35 8.83
CA GLN A 149 12.62 -10.03 9.70
C GLN A 149 12.00 -10.51 11.02
N MET A 150 10.86 -9.96 11.43
CA MET A 150 10.11 -10.46 12.60
C MET A 150 9.44 -11.82 12.33
N ASN A 151 9.45 -12.28 11.07
CA ASN A 151 9.00 -13.61 10.63
C ASN A 151 7.61 -14.01 11.14
N LEU A 152 6.72 -13.03 11.27
CA LEU A 152 5.38 -13.22 11.79
C LEU A 152 4.46 -13.79 10.72
N THR A 153 3.87 -14.96 10.97
CA THR A 153 2.87 -15.54 10.06
C THR A 153 1.44 -15.11 10.42
N VAL A 154 0.54 -15.32 9.47
CA VAL A 154 -0.92 -15.18 9.60
C VAL A 154 -1.44 -16.06 10.73
N GLU A 155 -0.99 -17.32 10.77
CA GLU A 155 -1.37 -18.30 11.78
C GLU A 155 -0.88 -17.87 13.16
N GLU A 156 0.36 -17.39 13.27
CA GLU A 156 0.89 -16.87 14.52
C GLU A 156 0.15 -15.60 14.99
N THR A 157 -0.28 -14.76 14.05
CA THR A 157 -1.10 -13.57 14.34
C THR A 157 -2.47 -13.99 14.85
N GLN A 158 -3.10 -14.97 14.21
CA GLN A 158 -4.39 -15.52 14.62
C GLN A 158 -4.33 -16.15 16.00
N GLU A 159 -3.32 -17.00 16.24
CA GLU A 159 -3.10 -17.64 17.53
C GLU A 159 -2.87 -16.59 18.63
N ALA A 160 -2.09 -15.55 18.34
CA ALA A 160 -1.86 -14.46 19.29
C ALA A 160 -3.16 -13.71 19.63
N TYR A 161 -4.00 -13.46 18.62
CA TYR A 161 -5.29 -12.79 18.78
C TYR A 161 -6.25 -13.61 19.64
N GLU A 162 -6.41 -14.91 19.34
CA GLU A 162 -7.30 -15.79 20.11
C GLU A 162 -6.82 -15.97 21.55
N LYS A 163 -5.51 -16.13 21.77
CA LYS A 163 -4.94 -16.21 23.12
C LYS A 163 -5.17 -14.93 23.93
N LEU A 164 -4.97 -13.75 23.33
CA LEU A 164 -5.25 -12.49 24.00
C LEU A 164 -6.74 -12.30 24.29
N ARG A 165 -7.61 -12.70 23.36
CA ARG A 165 -9.06 -12.65 23.54
C ARG A 165 -9.54 -13.51 24.70
N GLN A 166 -8.99 -14.72 24.85
CA GLN A 166 -9.28 -15.63 25.96
C GLN A 166 -8.83 -15.10 27.33
N ARG A 167 -7.87 -14.16 27.36
CA ARG A 167 -7.38 -13.53 28.60
C ARG A 167 -8.32 -12.46 29.15
N ASN A 168 -9.40 -12.09 28.44
CA ASN A 168 -10.40 -11.11 28.88
C ASN A 168 -9.78 -9.81 29.46
N LEU A 169 -8.83 -9.22 28.73
CA LEU A 169 -8.12 -8.02 29.18
C LEU A 169 -9.07 -6.83 29.31
N THR A 170 -8.89 -6.04 30.37
CA THR A 170 -9.55 -4.74 30.53
C THR A 170 -8.97 -3.70 29.57
N ASN A 171 -9.71 -2.62 29.30
CA ASN A 171 -9.22 -1.49 28.49
C ASN A 171 -7.91 -0.90 29.04
N LYS A 172 -7.76 -0.86 30.36
CA LYS A 172 -6.53 -0.40 31.02
C LYS A 172 -5.34 -1.30 30.71
N GLN A 173 -5.51 -2.62 30.78
CA GLN A 173 -4.46 -3.59 30.46
C GLN A 173 -4.08 -3.53 28.97
N LEU A 174 -5.06 -3.35 28.07
CA LEU A 174 -4.80 -3.12 26.65
C LEU A 174 -3.98 -1.85 26.41
N GLN A 175 -4.29 -0.77 27.14
CA GLN A 175 -3.54 0.47 27.05
C GLN A 175 -2.11 0.32 27.58
N GLU A 176 -1.93 -0.35 28.74
CA GLU A 176 -0.61 -0.67 29.28
C GLU A 176 0.22 -1.53 28.31
N VAL A 177 -0.43 -2.43 27.58
CA VAL A 177 0.21 -3.25 26.55
C VAL A 177 0.70 -2.41 25.38
N VAL A 178 -0.15 -1.52 24.83
CA VAL A 178 0.22 -0.61 23.71
C VAL A 178 1.33 0.35 24.13
N GLU A 179 1.33 0.80 25.38
CA GLU A 179 2.35 1.69 25.93
C GLU A 179 3.64 0.97 26.40
N GLY A 180 3.71 -0.37 26.27
CA GLY A 180 4.86 -1.17 26.72
C GLY A 180 5.04 -1.25 28.24
N LYS A 181 4.00 -0.96 29.00
CA LYS A 181 3.97 -0.91 30.48
C LYS A 181 3.39 -2.18 31.14
N CYS A 182 2.75 -3.06 30.38
CA CYS A 182 2.24 -4.33 30.89
C CYS A 182 3.41 -5.17 31.44
N GLN A 183 3.33 -5.72 32.66
CA GLN A 183 4.44 -6.51 33.22
C GLN A 183 4.35 -8.02 32.96
N ASP A 184 3.22 -8.50 32.42
CA ASP A 184 3.04 -9.91 32.07
C ASP A 184 3.81 -10.21 30.75
N PRO A 185 4.87 -11.05 30.79
CA PRO A 185 5.71 -11.31 29.62
C PRO A 185 4.96 -12.05 28.50
N GLU A 186 3.97 -12.89 28.83
CA GLU A 186 3.18 -13.60 27.83
C GLU A 186 2.24 -12.63 27.11
N ILE A 187 1.55 -11.76 27.85
CA ILE A 187 0.68 -10.75 27.26
C ILE A 187 1.48 -9.80 26.38
N GLN A 188 2.65 -9.33 26.86
CA GLN A 188 3.55 -8.49 26.07
C GLN A 188 3.94 -9.18 24.75
N LYS A 189 4.35 -10.46 24.80
CA LYS A 189 4.77 -11.21 23.61
C LYS A 189 3.64 -11.35 22.59
N LEU A 190 2.42 -11.70 23.04
CA LEU A 190 1.27 -11.84 22.16
C LEU A 190 0.88 -10.49 21.55
N ALA A 191 0.91 -9.43 22.35
CA ALA A 191 0.55 -8.11 21.88
C ALA A 191 1.57 -7.51 20.92
N PHE A 192 2.85 -7.77 21.13
CA PHE A 192 3.90 -7.39 20.21
C PHE A 192 3.65 -8.00 18.82
N LYS A 193 3.29 -9.29 18.74
CA LYS A 193 2.89 -9.92 17.47
C LYS A 193 1.73 -9.18 16.79
N LEU A 194 0.68 -8.85 17.54
CA LEU A 194 -0.47 -8.12 16.98
C LEU A 194 -0.13 -6.69 16.58
N LEU A 195 0.74 -6.01 17.33
CA LEU A 195 1.21 -4.66 17.02
C LEU A 195 2.08 -4.66 15.76
N THR A 196 2.95 -5.65 15.59
CA THR A 196 3.73 -5.87 14.36
C THR A 196 2.81 -6.06 13.16
N PHE A 197 1.79 -6.93 13.29
CA PHE A 197 0.80 -7.10 12.23
C PHE A 197 0.05 -5.80 11.94
N SER A 198 -0.44 -5.10 12.95
CA SER A 198 -1.16 -3.83 12.80
C SER A 198 -0.29 -2.75 12.13
N SER A 199 0.99 -2.67 12.50
CA SER A 199 1.98 -1.77 11.91
C SER A 199 2.23 -2.11 10.43
N PHE A 200 2.35 -3.40 10.11
CA PHE A 200 2.45 -3.85 8.72
C PHE A 200 1.21 -3.45 7.89
N GLN A 201 0.01 -3.57 8.47
CA GLN A 201 -1.22 -3.14 7.80
C GLN A 201 -1.25 -1.61 7.62
N ALA A 202 -0.87 -0.83 8.63
CA ALA A 202 -0.80 0.62 8.54
C ALA A 202 0.17 1.07 7.44
N LEU A 203 1.38 0.49 7.39
CA LEU A 203 2.35 0.78 6.33
C LEU A 203 1.88 0.33 4.95
N SER A 204 1.10 -0.75 4.86
CA SER A 204 0.53 -1.21 3.58
C SER A 204 -0.60 -0.31 3.07
N ASP A 205 -1.20 0.50 3.94
CA ASP A 205 -2.37 1.34 3.63
C ASP A 205 -2.10 2.85 3.61
N LEU A 206 -0.89 3.27 4.00
CA LEU A 206 -0.47 4.67 3.98
C LEU A 206 -0.65 5.31 2.60
N SER A 207 -0.72 6.64 2.60
CA SER A 207 -0.67 7.47 1.40
C SER A 207 0.54 8.39 1.44
N ILE A 208 1.19 8.56 0.29
CA ILE A 208 2.18 9.59 0.04
C ILE A 208 1.48 10.71 -0.71
N ILE A 209 1.47 11.92 -0.14
CA ILE A 209 0.98 13.12 -0.80
C ILE A 209 2.19 13.93 -1.28
N ALA A 210 2.24 14.21 -2.58
CA ALA A 210 3.23 15.10 -3.18
C ALA A 210 2.52 16.36 -3.68
N SER A 211 3.03 17.54 -3.34
CA SER A 211 2.49 18.82 -3.77
C SER A 211 3.55 19.59 -4.55
N PHE A 212 3.19 20.10 -5.73
CA PHE A 212 4.09 20.85 -6.62
C PHE A 212 3.57 22.27 -6.84
N ARG A 213 4.44 23.27 -6.68
CA ARG A 213 4.11 24.71 -6.75
C ARG A 213 5.16 25.50 -7.53
N ARG A 214 4.75 26.55 -8.25
CA ARG A 214 5.68 27.41 -9.03
C ARG A 214 6.51 28.34 -8.15
N GLU A 215 5.92 28.80 -7.07
CA GLU A 215 6.53 29.75 -6.14
C GLU A 215 6.75 29.10 -4.78
N GLY A 216 7.87 29.41 -4.15
CA GLY A 216 8.18 28.97 -2.81
C GLY A 216 9.69 28.94 -2.55
N SER A 217 10.03 28.36 -1.41
CA SER A 217 11.40 28.05 -1.03
C SER A 217 11.56 26.55 -0.78
N GLY A 218 12.80 26.06 -0.83
CA GLY A 218 13.14 24.67 -0.55
C GLY A 218 13.55 23.89 -1.80
N LYS A 219 13.34 22.58 -1.76
CA LYS A 219 13.68 21.65 -2.84
C LYS A 219 12.79 21.90 -4.06
N PHE A 220 13.36 21.71 -5.23
CA PHE A 220 12.67 21.92 -6.50
C PHE A 220 13.17 20.95 -7.56
N VAL A 221 12.37 20.81 -8.61
CA VAL A 221 12.71 20.12 -9.85
C VAL A 221 12.49 21.06 -11.03
N GLU A 222 13.31 20.90 -12.06
CA GLU A 222 13.19 21.66 -13.31
C GLU A 222 12.48 20.80 -14.35
N VAL A 223 11.42 21.36 -14.95
CA VAL A 223 10.62 20.70 -15.97
C VAL A 223 10.56 21.63 -17.17
N GLY A 224 11.36 21.32 -18.19
CA GLY A 224 11.60 22.25 -19.29
C GLY A 224 12.18 23.57 -18.78
N ASN A 225 11.47 24.68 -19.02
CA ASN A 225 11.87 26.02 -18.55
C ASN A 225 11.17 26.44 -17.24
N GLN A 226 10.49 25.52 -16.57
CA GLN A 226 9.76 25.79 -15.34
C GLN A 226 10.46 25.19 -14.14
N LYS A 227 10.40 25.91 -13.03
CA LYS A 227 10.87 25.45 -11.72
C LYS A 227 9.66 25.10 -10.86
N LEU A 228 9.60 23.88 -10.36
CA LEU A 228 8.55 23.41 -9.46
C LEU A 228 9.15 23.09 -8.10
N PHE A 229 8.76 23.83 -7.08
CA PHE A 229 9.05 23.48 -5.69
C PHE A 229 8.11 22.37 -5.25
N TYR A 230 8.63 21.42 -4.47
CA TYR A 230 7.85 20.27 -4.05
C TYR A 230 7.93 20.01 -2.55
N GLN A 231 6.91 19.32 -2.05
CA GLN A 231 6.86 18.82 -0.69
C GLN A 231 6.14 17.48 -0.65
N TYR A 232 6.68 16.57 0.15
CA TYR A 232 6.08 15.28 0.44
C TYR A 232 5.50 15.22 1.85
N SER A 233 4.45 14.44 2.03
CA SER A 233 3.88 14.11 3.33
C SER A 233 3.37 12.67 3.30
N ILE A 234 3.62 11.92 4.37
CA ILE A 234 3.00 10.61 4.57
C ILE A 234 1.77 10.81 5.44
N VAL A 235 0.63 10.25 5.02
CA VAL A 235 -0.63 10.27 5.77
C VAL A 235 -1.22 8.85 5.84
N ASP A 236 -2.33 8.68 6.55
CA ASP A 236 -3.02 7.40 6.77
C ASP A 236 -2.17 6.34 7.49
N CYS A 237 -1.29 6.75 8.40
CA CYS A 237 -0.40 5.87 9.17
C CYS A 237 -1.02 5.31 10.46
N ASP A 238 -2.34 5.41 10.64
CA ASP A 238 -3.00 4.95 11.85
C ASP A 238 -2.92 3.42 11.99
N LEU A 239 -2.59 2.97 13.21
CA LEU A 239 -2.64 1.56 13.56
C LEU A 239 -4.04 0.99 13.30
N LYS A 240 -4.10 -0.18 12.67
CA LYS A 240 -5.38 -0.85 12.45
C LYS A 240 -5.89 -1.45 13.76
N PRO A 241 -7.20 -1.34 14.03
CA PRO A 241 -7.78 -1.82 15.27
C PRO A 241 -7.72 -3.36 15.33
N LEU A 242 -7.35 -3.90 16.49
CA LEU A 242 -7.09 -5.33 16.69
C LEU A 242 -8.33 -6.21 16.42
N ASN A 243 -9.54 -5.68 16.66
CA ASN A 243 -10.78 -6.41 16.43
C ASN A 243 -11.06 -6.70 14.94
N LYS A 244 -10.40 -6.00 14.01
CA LYS A 244 -10.51 -6.25 12.56
C LYS A 244 -9.54 -7.33 12.07
N ILE A 245 -8.63 -7.83 12.91
CA ILE A 245 -7.65 -8.85 12.53
C ILE A 245 -8.37 -10.11 12.02
N GLY A 246 -9.47 -10.53 12.66
CA GLY A 246 -10.28 -11.66 12.20
C GLY A 246 -10.76 -11.48 10.75
N ASP A 247 -11.26 -10.29 10.40
CA ASP A 247 -11.69 -9.97 9.04
C ASP A 247 -10.53 -10.08 8.06
N TYR A 248 -9.36 -9.51 8.40
CA TYR A 248 -8.16 -9.59 7.57
C TYR A 248 -7.73 -11.04 7.32
N LEU A 249 -7.66 -11.85 8.37
CA LEU A 249 -7.22 -13.24 8.27
C LEU A 249 -8.21 -14.08 7.46
N SER A 250 -9.52 -13.84 7.62
CA SER A 250 -10.56 -14.60 6.91
C SER A 250 -10.52 -14.43 5.39
N THR A 251 -9.93 -13.34 4.89
CA THR A 251 -9.82 -13.09 3.45
C THR A 251 -8.69 -13.87 2.78
N ILE A 252 -7.72 -14.39 3.55
CA ILE A 252 -6.47 -14.91 2.97
C ILE A 252 -6.68 -16.18 2.16
N ASP A 253 -7.48 -17.12 2.66
CA ASP A 253 -7.79 -18.36 1.93
C ASP A 253 -8.46 -18.08 0.58
N GLU A 254 -9.37 -17.11 0.55
CA GLU A 254 -10.04 -16.68 -0.68
C GLU A 254 -9.04 -16.06 -1.66
N LEU A 255 -8.13 -15.21 -1.17
CA LEU A 255 -7.08 -14.64 -2.00
C LEU A 255 -6.20 -15.73 -2.64
N ILE A 256 -5.82 -16.75 -1.87
CA ILE A 256 -5.01 -17.89 -2.36
C ILE A 256 -5.78 -18.69 -3.40
N LYS A 257 -7.07 -18.98 -3.16
CA LYS A 257 -7.94 -19.67 -4.13
C LYS A 257 -8.07 -18.91 -5.44
N LEU A 258 -8.29 -17.60 -5.37
CA LEU A 258 -8.41 -16.74 -6.55
C LEU A 258 -7.12 -16.73 -7.37
N ARG A 259 -5.95 -16.60 -6.71
CA ARG A 259 -4.65 -16.68 -7.39
C ARG A 259 -4.47 -18.04 -8.09
N ASN A 260 -4.73 -19.15 -7.40
CA ASN A 260 -4.61 -20.49 -7.97
C ASN A 260 -5.47 -20.68 -9.21
N TYR A 261 -6.71 -20.19 -9.16
CA TYR A 261 -7.58 -20.21 -10.32
C TYR A 261 -7.00 -19.38 -11.46
N TYR A 262 -6.59 -18.14 -11.20
CA TYR A 262 -6.01 -17.26 -12.22
C TYR A 262 -4.78 -17.89 -12.89
N ASP A 263 -3.91 -18.56 -12.13
CA ASP A 263 -2.74 -19.25 -12.68
C ASP A 263 -3.09 -20.50 -13.50
N SER A 264 -4.24 -21.11 -13.27
CA SER A 264 -4.74 -22.22 -14.07
C SER A 264 -5.29 -21.78 -15.45
N LEU A 265 -5.57 -20.48 -15.61
CA LEU A 265 -6.02 -19.92 -16.88
C LEU A 265 -4.86 -19.78 -17.86
N LYS A 266 -5.02 -20.39 -19.03
CA LYS A 266 -4.09 -20.27 -20.16
C LYS A 266 -4.08 -18.84 -20.68
#